data_AF-A0A4V2Y5Z8-F1
#
_entry.id   AF-A0A4V2Y5Z8-F1
#
_cell.length_a   1.000
_cell.length_b   1.000
_cell.length_c   1.000
_cell.angle_alpha   90.00
_cell.angle_beta   90.00
_cell.angle_gamma   90.00
#
_symmetry.space_group_name_H-M   'P 1'
#
loop_
_entity.id
_entity.type
_entity.pdbx_description
1 polymer ?
#
loop_
_entity_poly.entity_id
_entity_poly.type
_entity_poly.pdbx_seq_one_letter_code
_entity_poly.pdbx_strand_id
1 'polypeptide(L)'
;MPTPAEFPARLKAARVEAGLSQDELAQAVCALTGISSVTRHEISRYERGVRRPTVWLSPLAKALGVEVKELVGAPLPAGGQVVDEADALLQRFCNSRAVDPELVTLLGRETNTIRMIDRRLGVVATSGKLNAHIEQVEAALRYSIRNHIRSALAGTLAESRTLAAWQAIDAGMPSLAWRHFEEAKTAAREANDPALLAHATGEQAYVLSDLRLADDALQLVSSAYTEALPARLRIWLAMAKAEMAACADDERTCRESISDADEMVAHAEDDPALPFVFVESPHLIVNGRSELPVGGLEISPLVCGSRRSWTDRFQDTLDGSGRWLTVSGDRGRGRPSRSSAGTW
;
A
#
# COMPACT_ATOMS: atom_id res chain seq x y z
N MET A 1 23.53 -14.59 -40.65
CA MET A 1 23.39 -14.28 -39.22
C MET A 1 24.21 -15.30 -38.42
N PRO A 2 25.22 -14.90 -37.64
CA PRO A 2 25.77 -15.73 -36.56
C PRO A 2 24.83 -15.70 -35.33
N THR A 3 24.79 -16.78 -34.56
CA THR A 3 23.71 -17.20 -33.65
C THR A 3 23.93 -16.80 -32.17
N PRO A 4 22.95 -17.06 -31.25
CA PRO A 4 23.06 -16.93 -29.77
C PRO A 4 24.26 -17.61 -29.08
N ALA A 5 25.19 -18.17 -29.84
CA ALA A 5 26.35 -18.94 -29.40
C ALA A 5 27.57 -18.08 -29.00
N GLU A 6 27.55 -16.76 -29.19
CA GLU A 6 28.78 -15.97 -29.10
C GLU A 6 29.28 -15.68 -27.68
N PHE A 7 28.42 -15.30 -26.73
CA PHE A 7 28.87 -15.01 -25.35
C PHE A 7 29.42 -16.26 -24.63
N PRO A 8 28.71 -17.41 -24.61
CA PRO A 8 29.22 -18.61 -23.94
C PRO A 8 30.53 -19.10 -24.57
N ALA A 9 30.66 -19.00 -25.89
CA ALA A 9 31.89 -19.34 -26.60
C ALA A 9 33.04 -18.37 -26.29
N ARG A 10 32.79 -17.05 -26.25
CA ARG A 10 33.79 -16.02 -25.90
C ARG A 10 34.24 -16.14 -24.45
N LEU A 11 33.33 -16.37 -23.52
CA LEU A 11 33.67 -16.60 -22.12
C LEU A 11 34.56 -17.83 -21.96
N LYS A 12 34.19 -18.94 -22.63
CA LYS A 12 34.99 -20.16 -22.63
C LYS A 12 36.35 -19.95 -23.29
N ALA A 13 36.41 -19.22 -24.41
CA ALA A 13 37.65 -18.91 -25.11
C ALA A 13 38.57 -18.05 -24.25
N ALA A 14 38.07 -16.96 -23.67
CA ALA A 14 38.82 -16.08 -22.78
C ALA A 14 39.33 -16.82 -21.53
N ARG A 15 38.52 -17.73 -20.96
CA ARG A 15 38.98 -18.57 -19.85
C ARG A 15 40.13 -19.48 -20.26
N VAL A 16 40.01 -20.13 -21.41
CA VAL A 16 41.05 -21.05 -21.93
C VAL A 16 42.32 -20.27 -22.28
N GLU A 17 42.20 -19.08 -22.85
CA GLU A 17 43.32 -18.18 -23.17
C GLU A 17 44.03 -17.67 -21.91
N ALA A 18 43.26 -17.37 -20.85
CA ALA A 18 43.79 -17.05 -19.54
C ALA A 18 44.40 -18.27 -18.80
N GLY A 19 44.30 -19.49 -19.36
CA GLY A 19 44.85 -20.71 -18.77
C GLY A 19 44.12 -21.19 -17.51
N LEU A 20 42.91 -20.69 -17.24
CA LEU A 20 42.16 -21.00 -16.02
C LEU A 20 41.22 -22.19 -16.22
N SER A 21 41.08 -23.05 -15.23
CA SER A 21 39.95 -23.98 -15.12
C SER A 21 38.66 -23.24 -14.72
N GLN A 22 37.51 -23.90 -14.88
CA GLN A 22 36.22 -23.33 -14.43
C GLN A 22 36.19 -23.06 -12.92
N ASP A 23 36.91 -23.87 -12.13
CA ASP A 23 37.01 -23.70 -10.69
C ASP A 23 37.93 -22.54 -10.32
N GLU A 24 39.09 -22.44 -10.98
CA GLU A 24 40.03 -21.32 -10.78
C GLU A 24 39.43 -19.98 -11.20
N LEU A 25 38.63 -19.94 -12.26
CA LEU A 25 37.89 -18.72 -12.63
C LEU A 25 36.86 -18.34 -11.55
N ALA A 26 36.13 -19.32 -11.01
CA ALA A 26 35.18 -19.08 -9.93
C ALA A 26 35.87 -18.54 -8.66
N GLN A 27 37.01 -19.13 -8.29
CA GLN A 27 37.83 -18.67 -7.18
C GLN A 27 38.38 -17.25 -7.42
N ALA A 28 38.87 -16.95 -8.63
CA ALA A 28 39.37 -15.63 -8.99
C ALA A 28 38.29 -14.55 -8.89
N VAL A 29 37.06 -14.85 -9.34
CA VAL A 29 35.92 -13.93 -9.20
C VAL A 29 35.52 -13.72 -7.74
N CYS A 30 35.51 -14.79 -6.93
CA CYS A 30 35.22 -14.68 -5.50
C CYS A 30 36.29 -13.86 -4.77
N ALA A 31 37.57 -14.07 -5.09
CA ALA A 31 38.69 -13.31 -4.52
C ALA A 31 38.64 -11.82 -4.89
N LEU A 32 38.24 -11.49 -6.13
CA LEU A 32 38.11 -10.11 -6.59
C LEU A 32 36.95 -9.35 -5.97
N THR A 33 35.87 -10.05 -5.63
CA THR A 33 34.63 -9.43 -5.11
C THR A 33 34.51 -9.53 -3.60
N GLY A 34 35.28 -10.41 -2.94
CA GLY A 34 35.12 -10.74 -1.53
C GLY A 34 33.86 -11.58 -1.23
N ILE A 35 33.15 -12.05 -2.26
CA ILE A 35 31.88 -12.78 -2.14
C ILE A 35 32.09 -14.22 -2.62
N SER A 36 31.93 -15.19 -1.73
CA SER A 36 32.10 -16.62 -2.01
C SER A 36 30.83 -17.27 -2.58
N SER A 37 30.20 -16.65 -3.58
CA SER A 37 28.94 -17.14 -4.16
C SER A 37 29.07 -17.77 -5.53
N VAL A 38 30.12 -17.43 -6.30
CA VAL A 38 30.31 -17.96 -7.66
C VAL A 38 31.01 -19.31 -7.59
N THR A 39 30.38 -20.35 -8.13
CA THR A 39 30.93 -21.72 -8.13
C THR A 39 31.35 -22.19 -9.53
N ARG A 40 32.18 -23.24 -9.62
CA ARG A 40 32.52 -23.90 -10.90
C ARG A 40 31.28 -24.29 -11.73
N HIS A 41 30.18 -24.66 -11.05
CA HIS A 41 28.94 -25.05 -11.70
C HIS A 41 28.23 -23.87 -12.35
N GLU A 42 28.36 -22.67 -11.79
CA GLU A 42 27.82 -21.45 -12.39
C GLU A 42 28.63 -21.01 -13.59
N ILE A 43 29.97 -21.09 -13.51
CA ILE A 43 30.85 -20.87 -14.66
C ILE A 43 30.48 -21.84 -15.81
N SER A 44 30.31 -23.12 -15.49
CA SER A 44 29.84 -24.13 -16.46
C SER A 44 28.47 -23.82 -17.07
N ARG A 45 27.54 -23.26 -16.28
CA ARG A 45 26.22 -22.83 -16.79
C ARG A 45 26.33 -21.62 -17.71
N TYR A 46 27.26 -20.69 -17.44
CA TYR A 46 27.53 -19.53 -18.29
C TYR A 46 28.16 -19.94 -19.62
N GLU A 47 29.16 -20.83 -19.60
CA GLU A 47 29.84 -21.34 -20.80
C GLU A 47 28.96 -22.22 -21.70
N ARG A 48 27.88 -22.78 -21.14
CA ARG A 48 26.87 -23.54 -21.90
C ARG A 48 25.70 -22.67 -22.37
N GLY A 49 25.68 -21.38 -22.01
CA GLY A 49 24.57 -20.48 -22.33
C GLY A 49 23.28 -20.76 -21.58
N VAL A 50 23.30 -21.63 -20.56
CA VAL A 50 22.13 -21.98 -19.73
C VAL A 50 21.70 -20.80 -18.86
N ARG A 51 22.65 -19.93 -18.49
CA ARG A 51 22.39 -18.72 -17.71
C ARG A 51 23.33 -17.62 -18.19
N ARG A 52 22.86 -16.37 -18.21
CA ARG A 52 23.71 -15.22 -18.49
C ARG A 52 24.04 -14.49 -17.18
N PRO A 53 25.32 -14.23 -16.87
CA PRO A 53 25.67 -13.43 -15.70
C PRO A 53 25.28 -11.97 -15.93
N THR A 54 24.45 -11.42 -15.04
CA THR A 54 24.14 -9.98 -14.98
C THR A 54 25.08 -9.27 -14.02
N VAL A 55 25.08 -9.66 -12.74
CA VAL A 55 25.92 -9.04 -11.70
C VAL A 55 27.40 -9.41 -11.84
N TRP A 56 27.68 -10.64 -12.28
CA TRP A 56 29.04 -11.18 -12.34
C TRP A 56 29.81 -10.82 -13.61
N LEU A 57 29.20 -10.08 -14.55
CA LEU A 57 29.79 -9.82 -15.86
C LEU A 57 31.07 -8.97 -15.78
N SER A 58 31.04 -7.90 -14.98
CA SER A 58 32.22 -7.05 -14.76
C SER A 58 33.31 -7.76 -13.95
N PRO A 59 33.01 -8.47 -12.85
CA PRO A 59 33.98 -9.31 -12.16
C PRO A 59 34.61 -10.40 -13.04
N LEU A 60 33.84 -11.05 -13.91
CA LEU A 60 34.32 -12.08 -14.84
C LEU A 60 35.30 -11.49 -15.85
N ALA A 61 34.97 -10.35 -16.46
CA ALA A 61 35.84 -9.65 -17.39
C ALA A 61 37.18 -9.29 -16.72
N LYS A 62 37.10 -8.72 -15.51
CA LYS A 62 38.26 -8.37 -14.70
C LYS A 62 39.12 -9.58 -14.32
N ALA A 63 38.50 -10.70 -13.94
CA ALA A 63 39.21 -11.95 -13.63
C ALA A 63 39.94 -12.54 -14.84
N LEU A 64 39.40 -12.30 -16.04
CA LEU A 64 39.93 -12.80 -17.31
C LEU A 64 40.89 -11.81 -17.99
N GLY A 65 41.09 -10.61 -17.43
CA GLY A 65 41.95 -9.58 -18.02
C GLY A 65 41.42 -9.01 -19.34
N VAL A 66 40.11 -9.11 -19.60
CA VAL A 66 39.45 -8.64 -20.81
C VAL A 66 38.46 -7.53 -20.48
N GLU A 67 38.13 -6.72 -21.48
CA GLU A 67 37.08 -5.73 -21.36
C GLU A 67 35.69 -6.38 -21.43
N VAL A 68 34.70 -5.81 -20.74
CA VAL A 68 33.31 -6.34 -20.76
C VAL A 68 32.77 -6.40 -22.18
N LYS A 69 33.12 -5.43 -23.04
CA LYS A 69 32.73 -5.38 -24.46
C LYS A 69 33.29 -6.55 -25.27
N GLU A 70 34.42 -7.14 -24.86
CA GLU A 70 35.05 -8.26 -25.56
C GLU A 70 34.34 -9.57 -25.23
N LEU A 71 33.83 -9.73 -24.00
CA LEU A 71 32.96 -10.83 -23.64
C LEU A 71 31.57 -10.70 -24.29
N VAL A 72 31.01 -9.50 -24.32
CA VAL A 72 29.63 -9.24 -24.77
C VAL A 72 29.49 -9.07 -26.28
N GLY A 73 30.53 -8.59 -26.97
CA GLY A 73 30.50 -8.19 -28.38
C GLY A 73 30.05 -6.74 -28.60
N ALA A 74 30.29 -6.22 -29.82
CA ALA A 74 29.77 -4.92 -30.24
C ALA A 74 28.23 -4.89 -30.13
N PRO A 75 27.62 -3.76 -29.71
CA PRO A 75 26.18 -3.66 -29.67
C PRO A 75 25.62 -3.82 -31.09
N LEU A 76 24.84 -4.88 -31.31
CA LEU A 76 23.98 -4.92 -32.49
C LEU A 76 22.99 -3.74 -32.37
N PRO A 77 22.64 -3.06 -33.48
CA PRO A 77 21.50 -2.14 -33.45
C PRO A 77 20.30 -2.89 -32.88
N ALA A 78 19.53 -2.23 -32.02
CA ALA A 78 18.46 -2.80 -31.20
C ALA A 78 17.42 -3.58 -32.02
N GLY A 79 17.74 -4.81 -32.39
CA GLY A 79 16.80 -5.85 -32.77
C GLY A 79 16.49 -6.62 -31.49
N GLY A 80 15.27 -6.46 -30.99
CA GLY A 80 14.83 -7.06 -29.74
C GLY A 80 15.21 -8.54 -29.70
N GLN A 81 15.86 -8.95 -28.60
CA GLN A 81 15.78 -10.34 -28.21
C GLN A 81 14.30 -10.62 -28.02
N VAL A 82 13.70 -11.37 -28.96
CA VAL A 82 12.46 -12.08 -28.68
C VAL A 82 12.85 -13.07 -27.59
N VAL A 83 12.76 -12.65 -26.32
CA VAL A 83 12.58 -13.63 -25.25
C VAL A 83 11.36 -14.40 -25.71
N ASP A 84 11.53 -15.69 -25.97
CA ASP A 84 10.37 -16.53 -26.28
C ASP A 84 9.33 -16.23 -25.19
N GLU A 85 8.16 -15.76 -25.61
CA GLU A 85 7.11 -15.31 -24.71
C GLU A 85 6.75 -16.45 -23.75
N ALA A 86 6.87 -17.69 -24.22
CA ALA A 86 6.74 -18.90 -23.42
C ALA A 86 7.83 -19.01 -22.34
N ASP A 87 9.12 -18.80 -22.67
CA ASP A 87 10.22 -18.83 -21.69
C ASP A 87 10.10 -17.70 -20.66
N ALA A 88 9.71 -16.50 -21.09
CA ALA A 88 9.45 -15.38 -20.17
C ALA A 88 8.31 -15.72 -19.21
N LEU A 89 7.24 -16.34 -19.70
CA LEU A 89 6.11 -16.77 -18.88
C LEU A 89 6.50 -17.91 -17.92
N LEU A 90 7.27 -18.90 -18.39
CA LEU A 90 7.80 -20.00 -17.57
C LEU A 90 8.68 -19.47 -16.44
N GLN A 91 9.56 -18.49 -16.70
CA GLN A 91 10.36 -17.86 -15.65
C GLN A 91 9.49 -17.19 -14.58
N ARG A 92 8.42 -16.49 -14.99
CA ARG A 92 7.48 -15.86 -14.05
C ARG A 92 6.73 -16.88 -13.20
N PHE A 93 6.34 -18.03 -13.76
CA PHE A 93 5.77 -19.14 -12.99
C PHE A 93 6.78 -19.81 -12.04
N CYS A 94 8.03 -19.97 -12.46
CA CYS A 94 9.07 -20.52 -11.59
C CYS A 94 9.34 -19.57 -10.40
N ASN A 95 9.38 -18.27 -10.64
CA ASN A 95 9.54 -17.27 -9.58
C ASN A 95 8.32 -17.25 -8.64
N SER A 96 7.10 -17.38 -9.16
CA SER A 96 5.90 -17.43 -8.31
C SER A 96 5.82 -18.71 -7.47
N ARG A 97 6.40 -19.83 -7.94
CA ARG A 97 6.53 -21.06 -7.13
C ARG A 97 7.44 -20.86 -5.90
N ALA A 98 8.42 -19.95 -5.99
CA ALA A 98 9.26 -19.57 -4.86
C ALA A 98 8.53 -18.69 -3.84
N VAL A 99 7.34 -18.15 -4.15
CA VAL A 99 6.53 -17.39 -3.20
C VAL A 99 5.83 -18.35 -2.25
N ASP A 100 6.35 -18.44 -1.03
CA ASP A 100 5.81 -19.24 0.06
C ASP A 100 5.06 -18.37 1.09
N PRO A 101 4.37 -18.97 2.09
CA PRO A 101 3.66 -18.20 3.11
C PRO A 101 4.55 -17.25 3.93
N GLU A 102 5.83 -17.57 4.09
CA GLU A 102 6.78 -16.74 4.83
C GLU A 102 7.08 -15.44 4.07
N LEU A 103 7.30 -15.53 2.76
CA LEU A 103 7.45 -14.35 1.91
C LEU A 103 6.18 -13.50 1.91
N VAL A 104 4.99 -14.09 1.86
CA VAL A 104 3.73 -13.32 1.95
C VAL A 104 3.65 -12.58 3.30
N THR A 105 4.03 -13.24 4.38
CA THR A 105 4.10 -12.63 5.72
C THR A 105 5.10 -11.46 5.75
N LEU A 106 6.24 -11.59 5.09
CA LEU A 106 7.23 -10.51 4.97
C LEU A 106 6.68 -9.32 4.19
N LEU A 107 5.99 -9.57 3.07
CA LEU A 107 5.33 -8.52 2.27
C LEU A 107 4.26 -7.78 3.09
N GLY A 108 3.44 -8.50 3.87
CA GLY A 108 2.47 -7.87 4.78
C GLY A 108 3.14 -7.01 5.86
N ARG A 109 4.25 -7.49 6.45
CA ARG A 109 5.05 -6.69 7.40
C ARG A 109 5.66 -5.45 6.76
N GLU A 110 6.06 -5.53 5.49
CA GLU A 110 6.54 -4.37 4.74
C GLU A 110 5.44 -3.33 4.53
N THR A 111 4.21 -3.73 4.17
CA THR A 111 3.05 -2.82 4.12
C THR A 111 2.88 -2.07 5.45
N ASN A 112 2.92 -2.79 6.58
CA ASN A 112 2.79 -2.17 7.89
C ASN A 112 3.98 -1.25 8.23
N THR A 113 5.19 -1.62 7.82
CA THR A 113 6.38 -0.78 7.99
C THR A 113 6.25 0.53 7.22
N ILE A 114 5.77 0.48 5.98
CA ILE A 114 5.51 1.67 5.17
C ILE A 114 4.46 2.54 5.86
N ARG A 115 3.36 1.95 6.36
CA ARG A 115 2.31 2.65 7.11
C ARG A 115 2.87 3.38 8.34
N MET A 116 3.74 2.75 9.12
CA MET A 116 4.37 3.38 10.29
C MET A 116 5.30 4.54 9.90
N ILE A 117 6.07 4.39 8.83
CA ILE A 117 6.94 5.46 8.32
C ILE A 117 6.09 6.62 7.78
N ASP A 118 5.01 6.31 7.07
CA ASP A 118 4.10 7.28 6.46
C ASP A 118 3.49 8.20 7.52
N ARG A 119 3.02 7.63 8.63
CA ARG A 119 2.53 8.44 9.77
C ARG A 119 3.58 9.45 10.27
N ARG A 120 4.86 9.06 10.30
CA ARG A 120 5.97 9.86 10.84
C ARG A 120 6.55 10.87 9.84
N LEU A 121 6.65 10.51 8.56
CA LEU A 121 7.35 11.30 7.54
C LEU A 121 6.44 11.85 6.44
N GLY A 122 5.22 11.33 6.33
CA GLY A 122 4.21 11.71 5.33
C GLY A 122 4.45 11.11 3.94
N VAL A 123 3.45 11.30 3.08
CA VAL A 123 3.34 10.73 1.72
C VAL A 123 4.54 11.01 0.79
N VAL A 124 5.19 12.18 0.91
CA VAL A 124 6.32 12.54 0.03
C VAL A 124 7.51 11.58 0.24
N ALA A 125 7.74 11.12 1.47
CA ALA A 125 8.85 10.23 1.79
C ALA A 125 8.56 8.75 1.47
N THR A 126 7.29 8.36 1.38
CA THR A 126 6.84 6.96 1.38
C THR A 126 6.17 6.52 0.08
N SER A 127 5.59 7.43 -0.70
CA SER A 127 4.87 7.13 -1.95
C SER A 127 5.66 6.28 -2.94
N GLY A 128 6.92 6.64 -3.22
CA GLY A 128 7.79 5.85 -4.10
C GLY A 128 8.01 4.42 -3.60
N LYS A 129 8.18 4.24 -2.28
CA LYS A 129 8.34 2.92 -1.65
C LYS A 129 7.04 2.12 -1.72
N LEU A 130 5.89 2.74 -1.44
CA LEU A 130 4.59 2.08 -1.50
C LEU A 130 4.24 1.63 -2.92
N ASN A 131 4.50 2.46 -3.93
CA ASN A 131 4.26 2.10 -5.32
C ASN A 131 5.12 0.91 -5.76
N ALA A 132 6.41 0.91 -5.44
CA ALA A 132 7.29 -0.23 -5.72
C ALA A 132 6.84 -1.51 -5.00
N HIS A 133 6.40 -1.39 -3.75
CA HIS A 133 5.85 -2.51 -2.97
C HIS A 133 4.58 -3.08 -3.60
N ILE A 134 3.65 -2.21 -4.01
CA ILE A 134 2.41 -2.62 -4.72
C ILE A 134 2.76 -3.35 -6.01
N GLU A 135 3.65 -2.82 -6.84
CA GLU A 135 4.09 -3.46 -8.09
C GLU A 135 4.68 -4.85 -7.84
N GLN A 136 5.46 -5.00 -6.76
CA GLN A 136 6.04 -6.29 -6.37
C GLN A 136 4.97 -7.29 -5.93
N VAL A 137 4.01 -6.88 -5.09
CA VAL A 137 2.91 -7.74 -4.63
C VAL A 137 2.00 -8.15 -5.81
N GLU A 138 1.71 -7.22 -6.72
CA GLU A 138 0.92 -7.50 -7.93
C GLU A 138 1.62 -8.47 -8.88
N ALA A 139 2.92 -8.30 -9.09
CA ALA A 139 3.70 -9.23 -9.89
C ALA A 139 3.70 -10.64 -9.27
N ALA A 140 3.82 -10.75 -7.94
CA ALA A 140 3.74 -12.02 -7.24
C ALA A 140 2.34 -12.66 -7.36
N LEU A 141 1.29 -11.85 -7.18
CA LEU A 141 -0.11 -12.29 -7.29
C LEU A 141 -0.43 -12.78 -8.71
N ARG A 142 -0.04 -12.03 -9.74
CA ARG A 142 -0.39 -12.30 -11.14
C ARG A 142 -0.01 -13.70 -11.60
N TYR A 143 1.12 -14.22 -11.13
CA TYR A 143 1.65 -15.53 -11.55
C TYR A 143 1.46 -16.62 -10.47
N SER A 144 0.81 -16.32 -9.34
CA SER A 144 0.52 -17.31 -8.30
C SER A 144 -0.67 -18.19 -8.69
N ILE A 145 -0.46 -19.51 -8.67
CA ILE A 145 -1.45 -20.53 -9.04
C ILE A 145 -2.02 -21.24 -7.79
N ARG A 146 -1.32 -21.19 -6.65
CA ARG A 146 -1.77 -21.83 -5.41
C ARG A 146 -2.83 -20.95 -4.74
N ASN A 147 -4.07 -21.43 -4.64
CA ASN A 147 -5.20 -20.66 -4.12
C ASN A 147 -4.93 -19.98 -2.77
N HIS A 148 -4.33 -20.67 -1.80
CA HIS A 148 -4.04 -20.09 -0.48
C HIS A 148 -2.98 -18.97 -0.52
N ILE A 149 -1.91 -19.13 -1.31
CA ILE A 149 -0.89 -18.07 -1.51
C ILE A 149 -1.49 -16.89 -2.26
N ARG A 150 -2.30 -17.17 -3.29
CA ARG A 150 -2.97 -16.16 -4.10
C ARG A 150 -3.92 -15.32 -3.26
N SER A 151 -4.76 -15.94 -2.44
CA SER A 151 -5.65 -15.27 -1.49
C SER A 151 -4.86 -14.42 -0.47
N ALA A 152 -3.79 -14.96 0.10
CA ALA A 152 -2.96 -14.22 1.06
C ALA A 152 -2.24 -13.00 0.43
N LEU A 153 -1.69 -13.14 -0.79
CA LEU A 153 -1.12 -12.03 -1.54
C LEU A 153 -2.18 -10.97 -1.90
N ALA A 154 -3.39 -11.39 -2.25
CA ALA A 154 -4.50 -10.49 -2.52
C ALA A 154 -4.90 -9.71 -1.27
N GLY A 155 -4.85 -10.32 -0.08
CA GLY A 155 -5.03 -9.62 1.19
C GLY A 155 -3.96 -8.54 1.42
N THR A 156 -2.69 -8.87 1.22
CA THR A 156 -1.59 -7.88 1.29
C THR A 156 -1.73 -6.76 0.25
N LEU A 157 -2.21 -7.08 -0.96
CA LEU A 157 -2.47 -6.08 -1.99
C LEU A 157 -3.62 -5.15 -1.60
N ALA A 158 -4.71 -5.69 -1.05
CA ALA A 158 -5.85 -4.91 -0.57
C ALA A 158 -5.40 -3.86 0.46
N GLU A 159 -4.65 -4.28 1.48
CA GLU A 159 -4.11 -3.36 2.49
C GLU A 159 -3.17 -2.30 1.91
N SER A 160 -2.31 -2.69 0.97
CA SER A 160 -1.34 -1.78 0.35
C SER A 160 -2.03 -0.75 -0.52
N ARG A 161 -3.07 -1.15 -1.27
CA ARG A 161 -3.90 -0.26 -2.08
C ARG A 161 -4.76 0.68 -1.21
N THR A 162 -5.30 0.21 -0.09
CA THR A 162 -5.92 1.07 0.93
C THR A 162 -4.96 2.15 1.42
N LEU A 163 -3.70 1.80 1.74
CA LEU A 163 -2.70 2.78 2.19
C LEU A 163 -2.38 3.81 1.09
N ALA A 164 -2.30 3.36 -0.17
CA ALA A 164 -2.08 4.26 -1.30
C ALA A 164 -3.29 5.19 -1.53
N ALA A 165 -4.50 4.71 -1.25
CA ALA A 165 -5.70 5.54 -1.32
C ALA A 165 -5.67 6.67 -0.28
N TRP A 166 -5.25 6.39 0.96
CA TRP A 166 -5.04 7.42 1.99
C TRP A 166 -3.97 8.44 1.61
N GLN A 167 -2.85 7.97 1.07
CA GLN A 167 -1.82 8.86 0.54
C GLN A 167 -2.35 9.77 -0.57
N ALA A 168 -3.23 9.26 -1.43
CA ALA A 168 -3.87 10.04 -2.48
C ALA A 168 -4.89 11.05 -1.92
N ILE A 169 -5.63 10.72 -0.85
CA ILE A 169 -6.49 11.68 -0.11
C ILE A 169 -5.63 12.81 0.45
N ASP A 170 -4.56 12.49 1.17
CA ASP A 170 -3.67 13.48 1.78
C ASP A 170 -2.99 14.38 0.73
N ALA A 171 -2.74 13.85 -0.46
CA ALA A 171 -2.22 14.59 -1.62
C ALA A 171 -3.28 15.40 -2.39
N GLY A 172 -4.56 15.34 -2.00
CA GLY A 172 -5.66 16.04 -2.67
C GLY A 172 -6.00 15.47 -4.05
N MET A 173 -5.82 14.16 -4.25
CA MET A 173 -6.05 13.45 -5.52
C MET A 173 -7.25 12.48 -5.42
N PRO A 174 -8.50 12.97 -5.32
CA PRO A 174 -9.67 12.14 -5.02
C PRO A 174 -9.94 11.06 -6.07
N SER A 175 -9.73 11.34 -7.37
CA SER A 175 -9.90 10.33 -8.42
C SER A 175 -8.88 9.20 -8.33
N LEU A 176 -7.65 9.49 -7.87
CA LEU A 176 -6.63 8.48 -7.65
C LEU A 176 -6.95 7.65 -6.40
N ALA A 177 -7.37 8.29 -5.31
CA ALA A 177 -7.83 7.63 -4.10
C ALA A 177 -8.98 6.66 -4.40
N TRP A 178 -9.99 7.12 -5.15
CA TRP A 178 -11.12 6.29 -5.57
C TRP A 178 -10.68 5.04 -6.34
N ARG A 179 -9.76 5.20 -7.31
CA ARG A 179 -9.20 4.07 -8.05
C ARG A 179 -8.51 3.07 -7.14
N HIS A 180 -7.68 3.54 -6.22
CA HIS A 180 -6.99 2.68 -5.27
C HIS A 180 -7.95 1.93 -4.34
N PHE A 181 -9.04 2.54 -3.87
CA PHE A 181 -10.07 1.82 -3.11
C PHE A 181 -10.81 0.77 -3.96
N GLU A 182 -11.12 1.04 -5.22
CA GLU A 182 -11.71 0.02 -6.11
C GLU A 182 -10.75 -1.15 -6.38
N GLU A 183 -9.47 -0.88 -6.55
CA GLU A 183 -8.41 -1.89 -6.65
C GLU A 183 -8.30 -2.70 -5.34
N ALA A 184 -8.35 -2.03 -4.18
CA ALA A 184 -8.33 -2.67 -2.86
C ALA A 184 -9.54 -3.60 -2.66
N LYS A 185 -10.75 -3.14 -3.00
CA LYS A 185 -11.99 -3.95 -2.93
C LYS A 185 -11.94 -5.15 -3.89
N THR A 186 -11.33 -4.99 -5.05
CA THR A 186 -11.12 -6.10 -6.00
C THR A 186 -10.18 -7.15 -5.40
N ALA A 187 -9.05 -6.70 -4.84
CA ALA A 187 -8.09 -7.57 -4.17
C ALA A 187 -8.68 -8.25 -2.93
N ALA A 188 -9.50 -7.56 -2.13
CA ALA A 188 -10.17 -8.13 -0.97
C ALA A 188 -11.16 -9.25 -1.33
N ARG A 189 -11.90 -9.09 -2.44
CA ARG A 189 -12.76 -10.17 -2.97
C ARG A 189 -11.94 -11.38 -3.42
N GLU A 190 -10.79 -11.15 -4.05
CA GLU A 190 -9.87 -12.23 -4.43
C GLU A 190 -9.21 -12.91 -3.22
N ALA A 191 -8.99 -12.17 -2.13
CA ALA A 191 -8.57 -12.71 -0.85
C ALA A 191 -9.66 -13.59 -0.21
N ASN A 192 -10.93 -13.43 -0.63
CA ASN A 192 -12.12 -14.00 0.00
C ASN A 192 -12.22 -13.59 1.49
N ASP A 193 -11.89 -12.32 1.76
CA ASP A 193 -11.92 -11.74 3.10
C ASP A 193 -12.97 -10.61 3.18
N PRO A 194 -14.15 -10.88 3.77
CA PRO A 194 -15.21 -9.89 3.94
C PRO A 194 -14.78 -8.70 4.82
N ALA A 195 -13.85 -8.90 5.77
CA ALA A 195 -13.40 -7.84 6.66
C ALA A 195 -12.53 -6.82 5.91
N LEU A 196 -11.61 -7.29 5.05
CA LEU A 196 -10.85 -6.39 4.17
C LEU A 196 -11.76 -5.64 3.19
N LEU A 197 -12.79 -6.31 2.65
CA LEU A 197 -13.72 -5.67 1.73
C LEU A 197 -14.55 -4.58 2.43
N ALA A 198 -15.08 -4.88 3.62
CA ALA A 198 -15.83 -3.92 4.44
C ALA A 198 -14.97 -2.74 4.87
N HIS A 199 -13.73 -2.99 5.31
CA HIS A 199 -12.78 -1.94 5.67
C HIS A 199 -12.51 -0.99 4.49
N ALA A 200 -12.09 -1.51 3.33
CA ALA A 200 -11.83 -0.68 2.15
C ALA A 200 -13.07 0.08 1.65
N THR A 201 -14.26 -0.50 1.80
CA THR A 201 -15.54 0.16 1.44
C THR A 201 -15.88 1.29 2.42
N GLY A 202 -15.69 1.09 3.73
CA GLY A 202 -15.89 2.15 4.71
C GLY A 202 -14.89 3.29 4.56
N GLU A 203 -13.61 2.99 4.28
CA GLU A 203 -12.58 4.00 4.07
C GLU A 203 -12.83 4.83 2.79
N GLN A 204 -13.37 4.19 1.75
CA GLN A 204 -13.74 4.88 0.50
C GLN A 204 -14.76 6.01 0.72
N ALA A 205 -15.61 5.92 1.76
CA ALA A 205 -16.58 6.96 2.10
C ALA A 205 -15.94 8.31 2.43
N TYR A 206 -14.69 8.32 2.92
CA TYR A 206 -13.97 9.56 3.20
C TYR A 206 -13.67 10.36 1.92
N VAL A 207 -13.53 9.71 0.75
CA VAL A 207 -13.40 10.41 -0.53
C VAL A 207 -14.68 11.20 -0.84
N LEU A 208 -15.85 10.60 -0.59
CA LEU A 208 -17.15 11.25 -0.81
C LEU A 208 -17.37 12.40 0.20
N SER A 209 -16.98 12.19 1.46
CA SER A 209 -17.02 13.22 2.51
C SER A 209 -16.16 14.45 2.16
N ASP A 210 -14.93 14.23 1.67
CA ASP A 210 -14.02 15.32 1.24
C ASP A 210 -14.57 16.08 0.03
N LEU A 211 -15.34 15.40 -0.83
CA LEU A 211 -16.06 16.00 -1.97
C LEU A 211 -17.41 16.64 -1.57
N ARG A 212 -17.78 16.65 -0.28
CA ARG A 212 -19.05 17.18 0.24
C ARG A 212 -20.30 16.44 -0.25
N LEU A 213 -20.14 15.15 -0.60
CA LEU A 213 -21.25 14.23 -0.93
C LEU A 213 -21.61 13.43 0.32
N ALA A 214 -22.11 14.12 1.35
CA ALA A 214 -22.25 13.55 2.70
C ALA A 214 -23.29 12.41 2.78
N ASP A 215 -24.44 12.55 2.11
CA ASP A 215 -25.46 11.51 2.05
C ASP A 215 -24.94 10.22 1.39
N ASP A 216 -24.21 10.37 0.28
CA ASP A 216 -23.59 9.25 -0.43
C ASP A 216 -22.51 8.58 0.42
N ALA A 217 -21.72 9.38 1.16
CA ALA A 217 -20.71 8.87 2.08
C ALA A 217 -21.35 8.05 3.21
N LEU A 218 -22.43 8.56 3.82
CA LEU A 218 -23.20 7.86 4.85
C LEU A 218 -23.81 6.56 4.33
N GLN A 219 -24.36 6.58 3.11
CA GLN A 219 -24.89 5.38 2.48
C GLN A 219 -23.80 4.33 2.24
N LEU A 220 -22.64 4.76 1.72
CA LEU A 220 -21.53 3.86 1.40
C LEU A 220 -20.98 3.19 2.66
N VAL A 221 -20.67 3.94 3.72
CA VAL A 221 -20.16 3.37 4.97
C VAL A 221 -21.20 2.46 5.65
N SER A 222 -22.48 2.82 5.59
CA SER A 222 -23.56 1.97 6.11
C SER A 222 -23.65 0.64 5.38
N SER A 223 -23.40 0.62 4.07
CA SER A 223 -23.41 -0.61 3.26
C SER A 223 -22.25 -1.57 3.55
N ALA A 224 -21.17 -1.08 4.16
CA ALA A 224 -20.00 -1.88 4.51
C ALA A 224 -20.22 -2.72 5.78
N TYR A 225 -21.16 -2.34 6.64
CA TYR A 225 -21.41 -3.00 7.92
C TYR A 225 -22.21 -4.29 7.78
N THR A 226 -21.76 -5.35 8.46
CA THR A 226 -22.56 -6.57 8.69
C THR A 226 -22.23 -7.16 10.07
N GLU A 227 -23.19 -7.87 10.68
CA GLU A 227 -23.00 -8.53 11.99
C GLU A 227 -21.95 -9.66 11.97
N ALA A 228 -21.64 -10.21 10.79
CA ALA A 228 -20.63 -11.25 10.64
C ALA A 228 -19.18 -10.73 10.72
N LEU A 229 -18.98 -9.41 10.76
CA LEU A 229 -17.66 -8.81 10.83
C LEU A 229 -17.03 -8.92 12.24
N PRO A 230 -15.68 -8.97 12.32
CA PRO A 230 -14.97 -8.88 13.59
C PRO A 230 -15.41 -7.65 14.40
N ALA A 231 -15.51 -7.80 15.72
CA ALA A 231 -16.02 -6.75 16.61
C ALA A 231 -15.28 -5.43 16.44
N ARG A 232 -13.94 -5.47 16.34
CA ARG A 232 -13.08 -4.31 16.11
C ARG A 232 -13.46 -3.53 14.84
N LEU A 233 -13.78 -4.24 13.75
CA LEU A 233 -14.20 -3.60 12.50
C LEU A 233 -15.63 -3.06 12.58
N ARG A 234 -16.53 -3.76 13.27
CA ARG A 234 -17.90 -3.27 13.52
C ARG A 234 -17.88 -1.94 14.28
N ILE A 235 -17.06 -1.85 15.33
CA ILE A 235 -16.87 -0.62 16.11
C ILE A 235 -16.30 0.49 15.21
N TRP A 236 -15.26 0.19 14.43
CA TRP A 236 -14.67 1.18 13.52
C TRP A 236 -15.68 1.69 12.48
N LEU A 237 -16.48 0.80 11.88
CA LEU A 237 -17.52 1.17 10.92
C LEU A 237 -18.65 1.97 11.56
N ALA A 238 -19.04 1.67 12.80
CA ALA A 238 -20.02 2.45 13.54
C ALA A 238 -19.51 3.88 13.80
N MET A 239 -18.24 4.05 14.16
CA MET A 239 -17.62 5.37 14.31
C MET A 239 -17.50 6.12 12.99
N ALA A 240 -17.05 5.46 11.91
CA ALA A 240 -17.00 6.07 10.59
C ALA A 240 -18.41 6.49 10.11
N LYS A 241 -19.44 5.68 10.39
CA LYS A 241 -20.84 6.01 10.12
C LYS A 241 -21.30 7.23 10.92
N ALA A 242 -20.93 7.34 12.19
CA ALA A 242 -21.22 8.52 13.00
C ALA A 242 -20.60 9.79 12.39
N GLU A 243 -19.36 9.71 11.91
CA GLU A 243 -18.68 10.82 11.22
C GLU A 243 -19.37 11.22 9.92
N MET A 244 -19.77 10.23 9.09
CA MET A 244 -20.48 10.53 7.85
C MET A 244 -21.87 11.13 8.11
N ALA A 245 -22.57 10.65 9.14
CA ALA A 245 -23.86 11.18 9.57
C ALA A 245 -23.74 12.63 10.07
N ALA A 246 -22.68 12.94 10.81
CA ALA A 246 -22.35 14.31 11.21
C ALA A 246 -22.14 15.23 10.00
N CYS A 247 -21.38 14.78 8.99
CA CYS A 247 -21.19 15.54 7.75
C CYS A 247 -22.50 15.76 6.97
N ALA A 248 -23.50 14.90 7.15
CA ALA A 248 -24.80 14.97 6.51
C ALA A 248 -25.86 15.72 7.36
N ASP A 249 -25.46 16.32 8.49
CA ASP A 249 -26.37 16.93 9.48
C ASP A 249 -27.46 15.95 10.01
N ASP A 250 -27.21 14.63 9.96
CA ASP A 250 -28.09 13.59 10.53
C ASP A 250 -27.68 13.28 11.98
N GLU A 251 -28.10 14.17 12.87
CA GLU A 251 -27.81 14.09 14.31
C GLU A 251 -28.28 12.77 14.94
N ARG A 252 -29.44 12.25 14.51
CA ARG A 252 -30.03 11.03 15.07
C ARG A 252 -29.14 9.83 14.76
N THR A 253 -28.80 9.63 13.49
CA THR A 253 -27.95 8.50 13.07
C THR A 253 -26.55 8.62 13.65
N CYS A 254 -26.02 9.84 13.80
CA CYS A 254 -24.74 10.09 14.45
C CYS A 254 -24.74 9.59 15.91
N ARG A 255 -25.71 10.01 16.73
CA ARG A 255 -25.82 9.61 18.15
C ARG A 255 -26.04 8.11 18.31
N GLU A 256 -26.93 7.53 17.50
CA GLU A 256 -27.19 6.09 17.51
C GLU A 256 -25.89 5.31 17.22
N SER A 257 -25.15 5.69 16.18
CA SER A 257 -23.92 4.97 15.79
C SER A 257 -22.80 5.09 16.83
N ILE A 258 -22.70 6.22 17.55
CA ILE A 258 -21.77 6.37 18.68
C ILE A 258 -22.18 5.45 19.84
N SER A 259 -23.47 5.45 20.20
CA SER A 259 -23.98 4.57 21.27
C SER A 259 -23.75 3.10 20.96
N ASP A 260 -24.00 2.69 19.72
CA ASP A 260 -23.74 1.33 19.24
C ASP A 260 -22.25 0.98 19.36
N ALA A 261 -21.35 1.89 18.98
CA ALA A 261 -19.91 1.68 19.10
C ALA A 261 -19.47 1.55 20.57
N ASP A 262 -20.00 2.38 21.46
CA ASP A 262 -19.68 2.36 22.90
C ASP A 262 -20.14 1.05 23.56
N GLU A 263 -21.34 0.56 23.24
CA GLU A 263 -21.85 -0.71 23.73
C GLU A 263 -20.97 -1.89 23.24
N MET A 264 -20.56 -1.87 21.97
CA MET A 264 -19.67 -2.89 21.42
C MET A 264 -18.29 -2.90 22.08
N VAL A 265 -17.72 -1.73 22.37
CA VAL A 265 -16.41 -1.60 23.04
C VAL A 265 -16.44 -2.18 24.45
N ALA A 266 -17.53 -1.98 25.19
CA ALA A 266 -17.69 -2.52 26.54
C ALA A 266 -17.64 -4.07 26.58
N HIS A 267 -17.85 -4.72 25.44
CA HIS A 267 -17.92 -6.17 25.30
C HIS A 267 -16.89 -6.74 24.32
N ALA A 268 -15.93 -5.94 23.85
CA ALA A 268 -14.95 -6.37 22.86
C ALA A 268 -13.81 -7.18 23.50
N GLU A 269 -13.58 -8.39 23.00
CA GLU A 269 -12.34 -9.15 23.22
C GLU A 269 -11.26 -8.72 22.20
N ASP A 270 -9.98 -8.87 22.54
CA ASP A 270 -8.86 -8.54 21.65
C ASP A 270 -8.78 -9.52 20.45
N ASP A 271 -9.27 -9.11 19.28
CA ASP A 271 -9.18 -9.88 18.03
C ASP A 271 -8.04 -9.39 17.11
N PRO A 272 -7.04 -10.24 16.77
CA PRO A 272 -5.88 -9.88 15.96
C PRO A 272 -6.13 -9.80 14.45
N ALA A 273 -7.35 -10.07 13.93
CA ALA A 273 -7.61 -10.18 12.49
C ALA A 273 -7.31 -8.92 11.65
N LEU A 274 -7.38 -7.72 12.24
CA LEU A 274 -7.06 -6.45 11.59
C LEU A 274 -6.15 -5.60 12.48
N PRO A 275 -4.85 -5.90 12.57
CA PRO A 275 -3.94 -5.29 13.53
C PRO A 275 -3.68 -3.80 13.25
N PHE A 276 -4.13 -3.28 12.11
CA PHE A 276 -4.01 -1.88 11.71
C PHE A 276 -5.28 -1.05 11.94
N VAL A 277 -6.42 -1.68 12.23
CA VAL A 277 -7.63 -0.97 12.66
C VAL A 277 -7.46 -0.67 14.14
N PHE A 278 -7.17 0.57 14.50
CA PHE A 278 -7.10 0.96 15.90
C PHE A 278 -8.49 1.40 16.36
N VAL A 279 -8.98 0.74 17.41
CA VAL A 279 -10.16 1.16 18.15
C VAL A 279 -9.65 1.66 19.50
N GLU A 280 -9.57 2.97 19.67
CA GLU A 280 -9.52 3.58 21.00
C GLU A 280 -10.95 3.93 21.41
N SER A 281 -11.24 3.92 22.72
CA SER A 281 -12.60 4.13 23.24
C SER A 281 -13.22 5.43 22.69
N PRO A 282 -14.44 5.41 22.10
CA PRO A 282 -15.06 6.59 21.47
C PRO A 282 -15.22 7.75 22.46
N HIS A 283 -15.45 7.42 23.73
CA HIS A 283 -15.54 8.38 24.81
C HIS A 283 -14.25 9.17 25.08
N LEU A 284 -13.05 8.67 24.76
CA LEU A 284 -11.81 9.42 25.00
C LEU A 284 -11.56 10.50 23.95
N ILE A 285 -12.13 10.36 22.74
CA ILE A 285 -12.01 11.34 21.65
C ILE A 285 -13.02 12.49 21.85
N VAL A 286 -14.18 12.20 22.46
CA VAL A 286 -15.25 13.19 22.70
C VAL A 286 -15.22 13.80 24.11
N ASN A 287 -14.83 13.04 25.15
CA ASN A 287 -14.76 13.52 26.53
C ASN A 287 -13.31 13.75 26.98
N GLY A 288 -12.73 14.85 26.50
CA GLY A 288 -11.68 15.52 27.26
C GLY A 288 -12.21 15.93 28.64
N ARG A 289 -12.11 15.03 29.63
CA ARG A 289 -11.88 15.33 31.06
C ARG A 289 -11.86 14.06 31.91
N SER A 290 -10.69 13.83 32.51
CA SER A 290 -10.59 13.64 33.95
C SER A 290 -9.19 14.11 34.38
N GLU A 291 -9.13 15.39 34.75
CA GLU A 291 -8.10 16.03 35.59
C GLU A 291 -6.65 16.10 35.05
N LEU A 292 -6.26 17.28 34.53
CA LEU A 292 -4.99 18.03 34.78
C LEU A 292 -4.94 19.31 33.88
N PRO A 293 -4.15 20.35 34.24
CA PRO A 293 -4.36 21.72 33.76
C PRO A 293 -3.69 22.02 32.42
N VAL A 294 -4.45 22.76 31.59
CA VAL A 294 -4.08 23.70 30.53
C VAL A 294 -2.63 23.62 30.02
N GLY A 295 -2.44 22.87 28.93
CA GLY A 295 -1.21 22.92 28.12
C GLY A 295 -0.96 21.66 27.31
N GLY A 296 -1.42 21.64 26.06
CA GLY A 296 -1.09 20.62 25.06
C GLY A 296 -2.21 19.61 24.81
N LEU A 297 -3.03 19.86 23.78
CA LEU A 297 -3.82 18.81 23.14
C LEU A 297 -2.86 17.91 22.33
N GLU A 298 -2.68 16.66 22.72
CA GLU A 298 -2.26 15.60 21.81
C GLU A 298 -3.33 14.51 21.84
N ILE A 299 -4.20 14.52 20.82
CA ILE A 299 -5.10 13.42 20.51
C ILE A 299 -4.35 12.55 19.50
N SER A 300 -4.20 11.26 19.82
CA SER A 300 -3.44 10.32 18.99
C SER A 300 -4.19 10.07 17.67
N PRO A 301 -3.55 10.17 16.49
CA PRO A 301 -4.19 10.16 15.16
C PRO A 301 -4.62 8.76 14.69
N LEU A 302 -5.23 7.94 15.56
CA LEU A 302 -5.18 6.49 15.39
C LEU A 302 -6.26 5.85 14.51
N VAL A 303 -7.32 6.53 14.08
CA VAL A 303 -8.46 5.85 13.41
C VAL A 303 -8.40 5.87 11.88
N CYS A 304 -7.60 6.74 11.26
CA CYS A 304 -7.41 6.81 9.80
C CYS A 304 -5.94 7.01 9.45
N GLY A 305 -5.50 6.48 8.30
CA GLY A 305 -4.13 6.64 7.78
C GLY A 305 -3.74 8.08 7.42
N SER A 306 -4.45 9.10 7.90
CA SER A 306 -4.25 10.52 7.61
C SER A 306 -3.76 11.27 8.85
N ARG A 307 -2.91 12.29 8.63
CA ARG A 307 -2.53 13.26 9.67
C ARG A 307 -3.65 14.22 10.08
N ARG A 308 -4.76 14.29 9.34
CA ARG A 308 -5.87 15.16 9.70
C ARG A 308 -6.65 14.49 10.82
N SER A 309 -6.48 15.03 12.03
CA SER A 309 -7.14 14.54 13.22
C SER A 309 -8.65 14.68 13.09
N TRP A 310 -9.42 13.82 13.76
CA TRP A 310 -10.87 13.97 13.95
C TRP A 310 -11.23 15.41 14.39
N THR A 311 -10.39 16.00 15.24
CA THR A 311 -10.47 17.40 15.66
C THR A 311 -10.35 18.42 14.53
N ASP A 312 -9.47 18.25 13.53
CA ASP A 312 -9.33 19.20 12.42
C ASP A 312 -10.55 19.17 11.47
N ARG A 313 -11.28 18.06 11.43
CA ARG A 313 -12.46 17.88 10.57
C ARG A 313 -13.75 18.35 11.23
N PHE A 314 -13.83 18.31 12.57
CA PHE A 314 -15.07 18.53 13.35
C PHE A 314 -14.99 19.66 14.39
N GLN A 315 -13.88 20.41 14.47
CA GLN A 315 -13.74 21.55 15.39
C GLN A 315 -14.86 22.60 15.25
N ASP A 316 -15.40 22.77 14.04
CA ASP A 316 -16.46 23.74 13.76
C ASP A 316 -17.88 23.20 13.99
N THR A 317 -18.03 21.90 14.31
CA THR A 317 -19.33 21.26 14.58
C THR A 317 -19.63 21.09 16.06
N LEU A 318 -18.62 21.24 16.92
CA LEU A 318 -18.72 21.09 18.37
C LEU A 318 -18.28 22.38 19.05
N ASP A 319 -18.99 22.78 20.11
CA ASP A 319 -18.59 23.89 20.96
C ASP A 319 -17.36 23.53 21.80
N GLY A 320 -16.76 24.52 22.48
CA GLY A 320 -15.61 24.32 23.36
C GLY A 320 -15.88 23.40 24.58
N SER A 321 -17.08 22.83 24.69
CA SER A 321 -17.48 21.81 25.68
C SER A 321 -17.82 20.45 25.06
N GLY A 322 -17.59 20.25 23.76
CA GLY A 322 -17.88 19.00 23.05
C GLY A 322 -19.35 18.78 22.71
N ARG A 323 -20.21 19.82 22.79
CA ARG A 323 -21.62 19.76 22.38
C ARG A 323 -21.81 20.29 20.98
N TRP A 324 -22.73 19.70 20.23
CA TRP A 324 -23.09 20.17 18.88
C TRP A 324 -23.43 21.66 18.85
N LEU A 325 -22.75 22.41 17.98
CA LEU A 325 -23.16 23.77 17.65
C LEU A 325 -24.49 23.67 16.89
N THR A 326 -25.58 24.11 17.51
CA THR A 326 -26.88 24.19 16.82
C THR A 326 -26.75 25.17 15.66
N VAL A 327 -26.75 24.67 14.43
CA VAL A 327 -26.94 25.52 13.24
C VAL A 327 -28.40 25.93 13.23
N SER A 328 -28.75 26.96 14.00
CA SER A 328 -30.03 27.65 13.85
C SER A 328 -30.04 28.28 12.46
N GLY A 329 -30.81 27.66 11.56
CA GLY A 329 -30.99 28.12 10.19
C GLY A 329 -31.61 29.52 10.16
N ASP A 330 -30.77 30.52 9.93
CA ASP A 330 -31.19 31.80 9.34
C ASP A 330 -30.03 32.43 8.57
N ARG A 331 -29.68 31.85 7.41
CA ARG A 331 -29.04 32.66 6.37
C ARG A 331 -30.14 33.48 5.71
N GLY A 332 -30.45 34.61 6.34
CA GLY A 332 -31.43 35.58 5.87
C GLY A 332 -31.28 35.85 4.37
N ARG A 333 -32.37 35.62 3.64
CA ARG A 333 -32.53 36.09 2.27
C ARG A 333 -32.60 37.61 2.29
N GLY A 334 -31.45 38.28 2.27
CA GLY A 334 -31.35 39.71 2.01
C GLY A 334 -31.61 40.01 0.54
N ARG A 335 -32.86 40.21 0.14
CA ARG A 335 -33.19 40.97 -1.08
C ARG A 335 -32.68 42.40 -0.90
N PRO A 336 -31.98 43.00 -1.88
CA PRO A 336 -31.61 44.41 -1.79
C PRO A 336 -32.86 45.28 -2.02
N SER A 337 -33.29 45.99 -0.98
CA SER A 337 -34.30 47.05 -1.08
C SER A 337 -33.68 48.26 -1.79
N ARG A 338 -34.27 48.64 -2.92
CA ARG A 338 -34.10 49.98 -3.50
C ARG A 338 -34.75 51.01 -2.59
N SER A 339 -34.00 52.02 -2.17
CA SER A 339 -34.56 53.36 -1.97
C SER A 339 -33.49 54.41 -2.19
N SER A 340 -33.78 55.22 -3.19
CA SER A 340 -33.21 56.51 -3.57
C SER A 340 -33.15 57.54 -2.43
N ALA A 341 -32.12 58.39 -2.51
CA ALA A 341 -32.18 59.86 -2.54
C ALA A 341 -31.34 60.59 -1.46
N GLY A 342 -30.36 61.38 -1.93
CA GLY A 342 -30.36 62.82 -1.64
C GLY A 342 -29.06 63.44 -1.13
N THR A 343 -28.54 64.40 -1.92
CA THR A 343 -27.67 65.57 -1.60
C THR A 343 -26.20 65.27 -1.25
N TRP A 344 -25.19 65.77 -1.96
CA TRP A 344 -25.02 67.02 -2.71
C TRP A 344 -24.27 66.82 -4.04
#